data_AF-A0A4Q2XU60-F1
#
_entry.id   AF-A0A4Q2XU60-F1
#
_cell.length_a   1.000
_cell.length_b   1.000
_cell.length_c   1.000
_cell.angle_alpha   90.00
_cell.angle_beta   90.00
_cell.angle_gamma   90.00
#
_symmetry.space_group_name_H-M   'P 1'
#
loop_
_entity.id
_entity.type
_entity.pdbx_description
1 polymer ?
#
loop_
_entity_poly.entity_id
_entity_poly.type
_entity_poly.pdbx_seq_one_letter_code
_entity_poly.pdbx_strand_id
1 'polypeptide(L)' 'MDSQSVRTACQPGPRGYDASEKISGRKRYILVDTCGFPLALKVTSADVQDRYGAACC' A
#
# COMPACT_ATOMS: atom_id res chain seq x y z
N MET A 1 3.45 -2.53 -11.00
CA MET A 1 3.28 -2.46 -9.55
C MET A 1 2.43 -1.24 -9.29
N ASP A 2 1.17 -1.45 -8.92
CA ASP A 2 0.27 -0.37 -8.55
C ASP A 2 0.25 -0.24 -7.02
N SER A 3 0.16 0.99 -6.52
CA SER A 3 0.15 1.25 -5.09
C SER A 3 -0.94 2.23 -4.72
N GLN A 4 -1.80 1.87 -3.77
CA GLN A 4 -2.92 2.71 -3.37
C GLN A 4 -3.03 2.74 -1.85
N SER A 5 -3.30 3.91 -1.27
CA SER A 5 -3.60 4.02 0.15
C SER A 5 -5.11 3.89 0.39
N VAL A 6 -5.47 3.17 1.45
CA VAL A 6 -6.87 2.93 1.81
C VAL A 6 -7.10 3.45 3.22
N ARG A 7 -8.14 4.29 3.36
CA ARG A 7 -8.55 4.82 4.65
C ARG A 7 -8.96 3.69 5.56
N THR A 8 -8.33 3.59 6.71
CA THR A 8 -8.64 2.57 7.72
C THR A 8 -9.38 3.20 8.89
N ALA A 9 -10.33 2.48 9.49
CA ALA A 9 -11.00 2.93 10.71
C ALA A 9 -10.05 2.86 11.92
N CYS A 10 -10.55 3.16 13.13
CA CYS A 10 -9.82 3.01 14.38
C CYS A 10 -9.56 1.53 14.73
N GLN A 11 -8.79 0.84 13.90
CA GLN A 11 -8.29 -0.51 14.15
C GLN A 11 -6.86 -0.45 14.67
N PRO A 12 -6.50 -1.28 15.67
CA PRO A 12 -5.13 -1.38 16.15
C PRO A 12 -4.19 -1.94 15.05
N GLY A 13 -2.93 -1.51 15.10
CA GLY A 13 -1.86 -1.95 14.18
C GLY A 13 -1.14 -0.80 13.46
N PRO A 14 -0.11 -1.12 12.66
CA PRO A 14 0.67 -0.13 11.92
C PRO A 14 -0.22 0.62 10.94
N ARG A 15 -0.15 1.95 11.02
CA ARG A 15 -0.90 2.92 10.23
C ARG A 15 -0.01 4.13 9.97
N GLY A 16 -0.26 4.77 8.84
CA GLY A 16 0.44 5.97 8.45
C GLY A 16 -0.47 7.01 7.83
N TYR A 17 0.11 8.12 7.42
CA TYR A 17 -0.52 9.16 6.63
C TYR A 17 0.21 9.34 5.29
N ASP A 18 -0.48 9.01 4.20
CA ASP A 18 0.03 9.31 2.88
C ASP A 18 -0.23 10.80 2.59
N ALA A 19 0.82 11.59 2.48
CA ALA A 19 0.72 13.02 2.17
C ALA A 19 0.26 13.28 0.71
N SER A 20 0.50 12.33 -0.19
CA SER A 20 0.12 12.44 -1.60
C SER A 20 -1.39 12.28 -1.77
N GLU A 21 -1.95 11.20 -1.20
CA GLU A 21 -3.39 10.93 -1.27
C GLU A 21 -4.19 11.61 -0.14
N LYS A 22 -3.50 12.16 0.86
CA LYS A 22 -4.07 12.79 2.07
C LYS A 22 -4.94 11.84 2.87
N ILE A 23 -4.55 10.56 2.90
CA ILE A 23 -5.30 9.49 3.56
C ILE A 23 -4.47 8.96 4.73
N SER A 24 -5.10 8.88 5.90
CA SER A 24 -4.56 8.08 7.00
C SER A 24 -5.04 6.64 6.88
N GLY A 25 -4.09 5.71 6.83
CA GLY A 25 -4.40 4.30 6.76
C GLY A 25 -3.20 3.42 6.40
N ARG A 26 -3.45 2.49 5.49
CA ARG A 26 -2.47 1.50 5.01
C ARG A 26 -2.34 1.61 3.50
N LYS A 27 -1.14 1.32 3.00
CA LYS A 27 -0.86 1.29 1.56
C LYS A 27 -0.76 -0.15 1.08
N ARG A 28 -1.40 -0.44 -0.04
CA ARG A 28 -1.37 -1.76 -0.70
C ARG A 28 -0.61 -1.66 -2.00
N TYR A 29 0.29 -2.61 -2.21
CA TYR A 29 1.03 -2.81 -3.45
C TYR A 29 0.48 -4.04 -4.14
N ILE A 30 0.05 -3.88 -5.39
CA ILE A 30 -0.51 -4.96 -6.19
C ILE A 30 0.35 -5.13 -7.43
N LEU A 31 0.87 -6.35 -7.62
CA LEU A 31 1.43 -6.77 -8.90
C LEU A 31 0.35 -7.55 -9.64
N VAL A 32 0.12 -7.18 -10.90
CA VAL A 32 -0.90 -7.79 -11.76
C VAL A 32 -0.20 -8.30 -13.02
N ASP A 33 -0.59 -9.49 -13.49
CA ASP A 33 -0.18 -10.05 -14.77
C ASP A 33 -0.85 -9.32 -15.95
N THR A 34 -0.34 -9.54 -17.15
CA THR A 34 -0.88 -9.05 -18.43
C THR A 34 -2.36 -9.41 -18.65
N CYS A 35 -2.81 -10.56 -18.13
CA CYS A 35 -4.21 -10.98 -18.17
C CYS A 35 -5.09 -10.39 -17.06
N GLY A 36 -4.56 -9.52 -16.18
CA GLY A 36 -5.33 -8.89 -15.11
C GLY A 36 -5.37 -9.67 -13.78
N PHE A 37 -4.62 -10.77 -13.65
CA PHE A 37 -4.58 -11.56 -12.42
C PHE A 37 -3.57 -11.02 -11.40
N PRO A 38 -3.93 -10.86 -10.11
CA PRO A 38 -2.99 -10.42 -9.09
C PRO A 38 -1.95 -11.50 -8.80
N LEU A 39 -0.67 -11.18 -9.04
CA LEU A 39 0.47 -12.05 -8.78
C LEU A 39 1.02 -11.90 -7.36
N ALA A 40 0.96 -10.68 -6.81
CA ALA A 40 1.45 -10.41 -5.47
C ALA A 40 0.70 -9.24 -4.82
N LEU A 41 0.52 -9.33 -3.51
CA LEU A 41 -0.07 -8.27 -2.70
C LEU A 41 0.77 -8.04 -1.44
N LYS A 42 1.23 -6.80 -1.24
CA LYS A 42 1.97 -6.39 -0.04
C LYS A 42 1.27 -5.21 0.61
N VAL A 43 1.13 -5.24 1.93
CA VAL A 43 0.48 -4.16 2.69
C VAL A 43 1.48 -3.55 3.66
N THR A 44 1.60 -2.23 3.67
CA THR A 44 2.44 -1.46 4.57
C THR A 44 1.64 -0.36 5.25
N SER A 45 2.23 0.36 6.21
CA SER A 45 1.68 1.64 6.66
C SER A 45 1.68 2.65 5.49
N ALA A 46 0.74 3.59 5.53
CA ALA A 46 0.59 4.58 4.46
C ALA A 46 1.73 5.60 4.36
N ASP A 47 2.60 5.71 5.36
CA ASP A 47 3.80 6.58 5.31
C ASP A 47 4.93 5.99 4.45
N VAL A 48 4.86 4.70 4.10
CA VAL A 48 5.94 4.03 3.37
C VAL A 48 5.90 4.45 1.91
N GLN A 49 6.99 5.06 1.43
CA GLN A 49 7.12 5.42 0.02
C GLN A 49 7.27 4.18 -0.85
N ASP A 50 6.77 4.26 -2.07
CA ASP A 50 6.69 3.11 -2.98
C ASP A 50 8.04 2.52 -3.35
N ARG A 51 9.07 3.36 -3.38
CA ARG A 51 10.46 2.93 -3.57
C ARG A 51 10.93 1.99 -2.46
N TYR A 52 10.53 2.20 -1.21
CA TYR A 52 10.91 1.33 -0.09
C TYR A 52 9.92 0.17 0.09
N GLY A 53 8.62 0.41 -0.15
CA GLY A 53 7.57 -0.60 -0.06
C GLY A 53 7.73 -1.71 -1.10
N ALA A 54 8.11 -1.36 -2.33
CA ALA A 54 8.30 -2.29 -3.44
C ALA A 54 9.69 -2.97 -3.49
N ALA A 55 10.69 -2.48 -2.73
CA ALA A 55 12.08 -2.90 -2.86
C ALA A 55 12.60 -3.85 -1.77
N CYS A 56 11.72 -4.54 -1.04
CA CYS A 56 12.18 -5.52 -0.05
C CYS A 56 11.36 -6.80 -0.16
N CYS A 57 11.91 -7.71 -0.96
CA CYS A 57 11.90 -9.15 -0.76
C CYS A 57 13.25 -9.52 -0.17
#